data_AF-A0A1D6IZ63-F1
#
_entry.id   AF-A0A1D6IZ63-F1
#
_cell.length_a   1.000
_cell.length_b   1.000
_cell.length_c   1.000
_cell.angle_alpha   90.00
_cell.angle_beta   90.00
_cell.angle_gamma   90.00
#
_symmetry.space_group_name_H-M   'P 1'
#
loop_
_entity.id
_entity.type
_entity.pdbx_description
1 polymer ?
#
loop_
_entity_poly.entity_id
_entity_poly.type
_entity_poly.pdbx_seq_one_letter_code
_entity_poly.pdbx_strand_id
1 'polypeptide(L)'
;MAAAAAAVGAGKLGAGGDAVAVEVRLPPLSEADPLLAEKKMILEKRNLSCEIQIPVACSAVDALKLLDHIIEAARVVYMDELELYFAGDDVGPFSARNELESLNLLLKTMKKLLLTSNTAAKEVLQILHDEIVVKLKSVGKSDNAWMVVQTQNHDAEDSLLKWGEHLGIKSRLQIAWSWKRNDSF
;
A
#
# COMPACT_ATOMS: atom_id res chain seq x y z
N MET A 1 -27.21 -57.37 28.61
CA MET A 1 -27.63 -55.98 28.32
C MET A 1 -26.62 -55.05 28.97
N ALA A 2 -26.04 -54.14 28.19
CA ALA A 2 -24.90 -53.32 28.55
C ALA A 2 -25.29 -51.86 28.84
N ALA A 3 -24.38 -51.17 29.57
CA ALA A 3 -24.23 -49.71 29.75
C ALA A 3 -25.26 -49.00 30.64
N ALA A 4 -24.95 -47.97 31.43
CA ALA A 4 -23.80 -47.07 31.42
C ALA A 4 -23.47 -46.54 32.84
N ALA A 5 -22.18 -46.43 33.15
CA ALA A 5 -21.65 -45.72 34.31
C ALA A 5 -21.27 -44.29 33.91
N ALA A 6 -21.72 -43.31 34.69
CA ALA A 6 -21.36 -41.91 34.55
C ALA A 6 -19.93 -41.68 35.06
N ALA A 7 -19.03 -41.26 34.17
CA ALA A 7 -17.74 -40.69 34.52
C ALA A 7 -17.75 -39.20 34.19
N VAL A 8 -17.70 -38.38 35.23
CA VAL A 8 -17.48 -36.94 35.15
C VAL A 8 -16.07 -36.72 34.60
N GLY A 9 -16.01 -36.32 33.33
CA GLY A 9 -14.76 -35.93 32.67
C GLY A 9 -14.22 -34.64 33.27
N ALA A 10 -13.03 -34.76 33.87
CA ALA A 10 -12.22 -33.66 34.31
C ALA A 10 -12.02 -32.64 33.17
N GLY A 11 -12.28 -31.37 33.50
CA GLY A 11 -12.01 -30.25 32.63
C GLY A 11 -10.54 -30.24 32.23
N LYS A 12 -10.28 -30.45 30.94
CA LYS A 12 -9.02 -30.11 30.33
C LYS A 12 -9.19 -28.73 29.74
N LEU A 13 -8.83 -27.72 30.54
CA LEU A 13 -8.51 -26.37 30.06
C LEU A 13 -7.49 -26.54 28.92
N GLY A 14 -7.97 -26.35 27.70
CA GLY A 14 -7.15 -26.37 26.50
C GLY A 14 -6.10 -25.27 26.63
N ALA A 15 -4.85 -25.72 26.71
CA ALA A 15 -3.62 -24.98 26.63
C ALA A 15 -3.74 -23.69 25.81
N GLY A 16 -3.51 -22.56 26.48
CA GLY A 16 -2.93 -21.40 25.82
C GLY A 16 -1.54 -21.80 25.34
N GLY A 17 -1.44 -22.21 24.08
CA GLY A 17 -0.16 -22.22 23.39
C GLY A 17 0.31 -20.78 23.34
N ASP A 18 1.42 -20.49 24.00
CA ASP A 18 2.06 -19.18 23.90
C ASP A 18 2.31 -18.93 22.41
N ALA A 19 1.65 -17.92 21.84
CA ALA A 19 1.72 -17.68 20.41
C ALA A 19 3.15 -17.28 20.07
N VAL A 20 3.91 -18.20 19.47
CA VAL A 20 5.32 -17.99 19.10
C VAL A 20 5.44 -16.89 18.04
N ALA A 21 4.38 -16.69 17.25
CA ALA A 21 4.25 -15.63 16.26
C ALA A 21 2.81 -15.09 16.20
N VAL A 22 2.67 -13.83 15.83
CA VAL A 22 1.42 -13.17 15.49
C VAL A 22 1.27 -13.14 13.97
N GLU A 23 0.11 -13.53 13.47
CA GLU A 23 -0.19 -13.49 12.05
C GLU A 23 -0.83 -12.15 11.65
N VAL A 24 -0.25 -11.48 10.67
CA VAL A 24 -0.78 -10.29 10.02
C VAL A 24 -1.30 -10.69 8.64
N ARG A 25 -2.60 -10.45 8.41
CA ARG A 25 -3.24 -10.71 7.11
C ARG A 25 -3.67 -9.41 6.45
N LEU A 26 -3.22 -9.22 5.22
CA LEU A 26 -3.73 -8.20 4.31
C LEU A 26 -5.02 -8.71 3.63
N PRO A 27 -5.87 -7.82 3.11
CA PRO A 27 -7.01 -8.21 2.30
C PRO A 27 -6.57 -9.11 1.14
N PRO A 28 -7.28 -10.22 0.89
CA PRO A 28 -7.01 -11.03 -0.29
C PRO A 28 -7.29 -10.19 -1.54
N LEU A 29 -6.49 -10.40 -2.58
CA LEU A 29 -6.77 -9.80 -3.87
C LEU A 29 -8.09 -10.39 -4.40
N SER A 30 -9.03 -9.52 -4.75
CA SER A 30 -10.35 -9.92 -5.22
C SER A 30 -10.26 -10.55 -6.60
N GLU A 31 -10.93 -11.67 -6.83
CA GLU A 31 -11.07 -12.27 -8.17
C GLU A 31 -11.86 -11.36 -9.14
N ALA A 32 -12.57 -10.35 -8.61
CA ALA A 32 -13.22 -9.31 -9.39
C ALA A 32 -12.33 -8.08 -9.66
N ASP A 33 -11.10 -8.03 -9.11
CA ASP A 33 -10.15 -6.94 -9.38
C ASP A 33 -9.61 -7.08 -10.80
N PRO A 34 -9.85 -6.13 -11.72
CA PRO A 34 -9.30 -6.21 -13.07
C PRO A 34 -7.77 -6.18 -13.11
N LEU A 35 -7.11 -5.71 -12.05
CA LEU A 35 -5.66 -5.60 -11.92
C LEU A 35 -5.03 -6.80 -11.17
N LEU A 36 -5.81 -7.85 -10.93
CA LEU A 36 -5.42 -9.00 -10.12
C LEU A 36 -4.13 -9.67 -10.62
N ALA A 37 -4.01 -9.87 -11.94
CA ALA A 37 -2.89 -10.60 -12.53
C ALA A 37 -1.57 -9.84 -12.32
N GLU A 38 -1.57 -8.53 -12.58
CA GLU A 38 -0.42 -7.66 -12.42
C GLU A 38 -0.01 -7.55 -10.96
N LYS A 39 -0.97 -7.40 -10.04
CA LYS A 39 -0.69 -7.37 -8.60
C LYS A 39 -0.10 -8.68 -8.09
N LYS A 40 -0.64 -9.83 -8.52
CA LYS A 40 -0.07 -11.17 -8.19
C LYS A 40 1.36 -11.29 -8.72
N MET A 41 1.61 -10.89 -9.96
CA MET A 41 2.95 -10.91 -10.56
C MET A 41 3.95 -10.06 -9.78
N ILE A 42 3.56 -8.86 -9.32
CA ILE A 42 4.45 -7.99 -8.52
C ILE A 42 4.74 -8.62 -7.16
N LEU A 43 3.72 -9.17 -6.48
CA LEU A 43 3.91 -9.86 -5.19
C LEU A 43 4.90 -11.02 -5.35
N GLU A 44 4.74 -11.85 -6.38
CA GLU A 44 5.62 -12.99 -6.66
C GLU A 44 7.05 -12.53 -7.00
N LYS A 45 7.21 -11.55 -7.91
CA LYS A 45 8.52 -11.02 -8.32
C LYS A 45 9.30 -10.47 -7.12
N ARG A 46 8.62 -9.86 -6.16
CA ARG A 46 9.21 -9.25 -4.96
C ARG A 46 9.26 -10.19 -3.75
N ASN A 47 8.82 -11.43 -3.90
CA ASN A 47 8.72 -12.39 -2.81
C ASN A 47 7.92 -11.85 -1.60
N LEU A 48 6.81 -11.16 -1.90
CA LEU A 48 5.89 -10.59 -0.93
C LEU A 48 4.69 -11.52 -0.70
N SER A 49 4.16 -11.50 0.52
CA SER A 49 2.99 -12.28 0.92
C SER A 49 1.94 -11.39 1.56
N CYS A 50 0.66 -11.70 1.35
CA CYS A 50 -0.45 -11.09 2.08
C CYS A 50 -0.65 -11.69 3.48
N GLU A 51 0.02 -12.81 3.78
CA GLU A 51 0.02 -13.47 5.07
C GLU A 51 1.45 -13.46 5.63
N ILE A 52 1.68 -12.66 6.68
CA ILE A 52 2.99 -12.45 7.28
C ILE A 52 2.97 -12.90 8.74
N GLN A 53 3.97 -13.68 9.16
CA GLN A 53 4.14 -14.07 10.56
C GLN A 53 5.20 -13.19 11.23
N ILE A 54 4.83 -12.61 12.37
CA ILE A 54 5.69 -11.77 13.18
C ILE A 54 6.07 -12.54 14.45
N PRO A 55 7.33 -12.97 14.62
CA PRO A 55 7.76 -13.65 15.84
C PRO A 55 7.55 -12.77 17.07
N VAL A 56 7.04 -13.34 18.17
CA VAL A 56 6.82 -12.56 19.41
C VAL A 56 8.14 -12.21 20.09
N ALA A 57 9.15 -13.06 19.98
CA ALA A 57 10.50 -12.80 20.48
C ALA A 57 11.37 -11.97 19.49
N CYS A 58 10.74 -11.24 18.57
CA CYS A 58 11.45 -10.46 17.55
C CYS A 58 12.12 -9.22 18.16
N SER A 59 13.32 -8.89 17.70
CA SER A 59 13.97 -7.63 18.06
C SER A 59 13.21 -6.45 17.45
N ALA A 60 13.31 -5.26 18.06
CA ALA A 60 12.69 -4.05 17.49
C ALA A 60 13.18 -3.77 16.05
N VAL A 61 14.46 -3.98 15.78
CA VAL A 61 15.06 -3.76 14.45
C VAL A 61 14.48 -4.72 13.42
N ASP A 62 14.34 -5.99 13.77
CA ASP A 62 13.82 -7.00 12.85
C ASP A 62 12.31 -6.85 12.66
N ALA A 63 11.59 -6.42 13.69
CA ALA A 63 10.17 -6.07 13.59
C ALA A 63 9.96 -4.90 12.61
N LEU A 64 10.81 -3.87 12.66
CA LEU A 64 10.74 -2.74 11.73
C LEU A 64 11.05 -3.14 10.28
N LYS A 65 12.05 -4.01 10.05
CA LYS A 65 12.31 -4.56 8.71
C LYS A 65 11.12 -5.35 8.17
N LEU A 66 10.47 -6.13 9.03
CA LEU A 66 9.27 -6.87 8.66
C LEU A 66 8.11 -5.92 8.36
N LEU A 67 7.99 -4.82 9.10
CA LEU A 67 7.00 -3.79 8.82
C LEU A 67 7.21 -3.16 7.45
N ASP A 68 8.45 -2.87 7.05
CA ASP A 68 8.71 -2.36 5.71
C ASP A 68 8.19 -3.36 4.64
N HIS A 69 8.47 -4.66 4.78
CA HIS A 69 7.91 -5.69 3.88
C HIS A 69 6.37 -5.73 3.88
N ILE A 70 5.74 -5.60 5.05
CA ILE A 70 4.28 -5.56 5.18
C ILE A 70 3.71 -4.31 4.48
N ILE A 71 4.38 -3.16 4.60
CA ILE A 71 4.00 -1.92 3.92
C ILE A 71 4.10 -2.10 2.41
N GLU A 72 5.18 -2.69 1.91
CA GLU A 72 5.35 -2.97 0.49
C GLU A 72 4.22 -3.85 -0.07
N ALA A 73 3.89 -4.94 0.62
CA ALA A 73 2.77 -5.79 0.23
C ALA A 73 1.44 -5.03 0.26
N ALA A 74 1.21 -4.22 1.29
CA ALA A 74 0.01 -3.38 1.40
C ALA A 74 -0.07 -2.32 0.30
N ARG A 75 1.06 -1.78 -0.17
CA ARG A 75 1.10 -0.85 -1.32
C ARG A 75 0.61 -1.53 -2.58
N VAL A 76 1.12 -2.73 -2.88
CA VAL A 76 0.73 -3.51 -4.06
C VAL A 76 -0.77 -3.83 -4.06
N VAL A 77 -1.33 -4.22 -2.90
CA VAL A 77 -2.78 -4.48 -2.76
C VAL A 77 -3.61 -3.27 -3.21
N TYR A 78 -3.20 -2.07 -2.82
CA TYR A 78 -3.90 -0.83 -3.13
C TYR A 78 -3.46 -0.15 -4.42
N MET A 79 -2.58 -0.74 -5.25
CA MET A 79 -2.19 -0.10 -6.50
C MET A 79 -3.37 0.10 -7.45
N ASP A 80 -3.45 1.28 -8.06
CA ASP A 80 -4.32 1.54 -9.20
C ASP A 80 -3.61 1.28 -10.55
N GLU A 81 -4.35 1.43 -11.65
CA GLU A 81 -3.84 1.18 -13.00
C GLU A 81 -2.64 2.07 -13.36
N LEU A 82 -2.67 3.34 -12.95
CA LEU A 82 -1.59 4.29 -13.25
C LEU A 82 -0.35 3.97 -12.43
N GLU A 83 -0.53 3.69 -11.14
CA GLU A 83 0.55 3.28 -10.25
C GLU A 83 1.21 2.00 -10.77
N LEU A 84 0.44 1.03 -11.27
CA LEU A 84 0.99 -0.19 -11.90
C LEU A 84 1.77 0.12 -13.16
N TYR A 85 1.26 1.01 -14.01
CA TYR A 85 1.91 1.40 -15.25
C TYR A 85 3.27 2.09 -15.00
N PHE A 86 3.34 2.95 -13.97
CA PHE A 86 4.53 3.75 -13.69
C PHE A 86 5.48 3.15 -12.65
N ALA A 87 5.08 2.14 -11.88
CA ALA A 87 5.89 1.63 -10.78
C ALA A 87 7.25 1.06 -11.20
N GLY A 88 7.33 0.38 -12.36
CA GLY A 88 8.56 -0.28 -12.79
C GLY A 88 9.14 -1.20 -11.69
N ASP A 89 10.38 -0.92 -11.28
CA ASP A 89 11.05 -1.61 -10.17
C ASP A 89 10.98 -0.84 -8.83
N ASP A 90 10.27 0.29 -8.77
CA ASP A 90 10.08 1.08 -7.56
C ASP A 90 9.15 0.36 -6.56
N VAL A 91 9.46 0.51 -5.28
CA VAL A 91 8.76 -0.06 -4.14
C VAL A 91 7.81 0.98 -3.49
N GLY A 92 7.82 2.20 -4.03
CA GLY A 92 6.97 3.30 -3.64
C GLY A 92 7.58 4.15 -2.52
N PRO A 93 6.83 5.13 -2.00
CA PRO A 93 5.40 5.36 -2.22
C PRO A 93 5.04 5.75 -3.66
N PHE A 94 3.99 5.16 -4.22
CA PHE A 94 3.57 5.41 -5.60
C PHE A 94 2.73 6.69 -5.75
N SER A 95 1.87 6.96 -4.76
CA SER A 95 1.07 8.17 -4.66
C SER A 95 0.72 8.44 -3.19
N ALA A 96 0.31 9.68 -2.88
CA ALA A 96 -0.17 10.02 -1.53
C ALA A 96 -1.42 9.20 -1.14
N ARG A 97 -2.30 8.90 -2.12
CA ARG A 97 -3.48 8.06 -1.92
C ARG A 97 -3.08 6.63 -1.56
N ASN A 98 -2.20 6.01 -2.35
CA ASN A 98 -1.71 4.65 -2.10
C ASN A 98 -1.09 4.55 -0.71
N GLU A 99 -0.18 5.47 -0.38
CA GLU A 99 0.50 5.46 0.91
C GLU A 99 -0.49 5.60 2.07
N LEU A 100 -1.47 6.50 1.95
CA LEU A 100 -2.48 6.70 2.98
C LEU A 100 -3.38 5.47 3.15
N GLU A 101 -3.85 4.87 2.06
CA GLU A 101 -4.72 3.68 2.10
C GLU A 101 -3.99 2.47 2.69
N SER A 102 -2.77 2.20 2.23
CA SER A 102 -1.94 1.10 2.71
C SER A 102 -1.62 1.26 4.20
N LEU A 103 -1.14 2.43 4.64
CA LEU A 103 -0.84 2.66 6.06
C LEU A 103 -2.10 2.64 6.94
N ASN A 104 -3.23 3.16 6.45
CA ASN A 104 -4.49 3.15 7.20
C ASN A 104 -5.04 1.72 7.37
N LEU A 105 -4.92 0.87 6.35
CA LEU A 105 -5.23 -0.56 6.47
C LEU A 105 -4.39 -1.18 7.59
N LEU A 106 -3.07 -1.01 7.54
CA LEU A 106 -2.16 -1.59 8.52
C LEU A 106 -2.45 -1.09 9.93
N LEU A 107 -2.72 0.21 10.09
CA LEU A 107 -3.10 0.79 11.38
C LEU A 107 -4.35 0.11 11.97
N LYS A 108 -5.38 -0.12 11.15
CA LYS A 108 -6.59 -0.83 11.57
C LYS A 108 -6.29 -2.28 11.94
N THR A 109 -5.47 -2.97 11.16
CA THR A 109 -5.05 -4.35 11.43
C THR A 109 -4.27 -4.45 12.74
N MET A 110 -3.28 -3.58 12.97
CA MET A 110 -2.50 -3.57 14.21
C MET A 110 -3.37 -3.26 15.44
N LYS A 111 -4.30 -2.30 15.34
CA LYS A 111 -5.26 -2.02 16.42
C LYS A 111 -6.10 -3.24 16.76
N LYS A 112 -6.60 -3.97 15.76
CA LYS A 112 -7.37 -5.21 15.97
C LYS A 112 -6.51 -6.27 16.66
N LEU A 113 -5.28 -6.48 16.20
CA LEU A 113 -4.36 -7.46 16.78
C LEU A 113 -3.98 -7.10 18.22
N LEU A 114 -3.73 -5.82 18.51
CA LEU A 114 -3.43 -5.34 19.87
C LEU A 114 -4.55 -5.65 20.87
N LEU A 115 -5.81 -5.61 20.42
CA LEU A 115 -6.97 -5.94 21.29
C LEU A 115 -7.05 -7.43 21.61
N THR A 116 -6.62 -8.31 20.70
CA THR A 116 -6.79 -9.77 20.81
C THR A 116 -5.55 -10.50 21.29
N SER A 117 -4.37 -9.86 21.28
CA SER A 117 -3.09 -10.52 21.54
C SER A 117 -2.74 -10.64 23.03
N ASN A 118 -1.84 -11.57 23.35
CA ASN A 118 -1.28 -11.72 24.69
C ASN A 118 -0.27 -10.60 25.02
N THR A 119 0.18 -10.52 26.28
CA THR A 119 1.09 -9.45 26.73
C THR A 119 2.41 -9.43 25.97
N ALA A 120 2.99 -10.58 25.66
CA ALA A 120 4.27 -10.68 24.95
C ALA A 120 4.17 -10.15 23.50
N ALA A 121 3.12 -10.54 22.77
CA ALA A 121 2.85 -10.06 21.42
C ALA A 121 2.52 -8.56 21.37
N LYS A 122 1.89 -8.01 22.43
CA LYS A 122 1.54 -6.58 22.49
C LYS A 122 2.76 -5.67 22.41
N GLU A 123 3.91 -6.06 22.98
CA GLU A 123 5.12 -5.25 22.94
C GLU A 123 5.59 -5.02 21.51
N VAL A 124 5.74 -6.11 20.74
CA VAL A 124 6.15 -6.04 19.33
C VAL A 124 5.10 -5.30 18.50
N LEU A 125 3.82 -5.63 18.66
CA LEU A 125 2.74 -4.97 17.91
C LEU A 125 2.64 -3.47 18.22
N GLN A 126 2.97 -3.04 19.44
CA GLN A 126 2.97 -1.63 19.81
C GLN A 126 4.09 -0.87 19.09
N ILE A 127 5.28 -1.45 19.01
CA ILE A 127 6.40 -0.89 18.23
C ILE A 127 5.97 -0.68 16.77
N LEU A 128 5.34 -1.69 16.17
CA LEU A 128 4.86 -1.61 14.78
C LEU A 128 3.77 -0.56 14.60
N HIS A 129 2.81 -0.51 15.53
CA HIS A 129 1.75 0.49 15.52
C HIS A 129 2.31 1.92 15.57
N ASP A 130 3.27 2.17 16.47
CA ASP A 130 3.83 3.50 16.66
C ASP A 130 4.63 3.96 15.44
N GLU A 131 5.37 3.06 14.81
CA GLU A 131 6.06 3.33 13.56
C GLU A 131 5.08 3.66 12.41
N ILE A 132 3.98 2.90 12.28
CA ILE A 132 2.93 3.20 11.29
C ILE A 132 2.36 4.60 11.53
N VAL A 133 2.13 4.99 12.79
CA VAL A 133 1.63 6.33 13.14
C VAL A 133 2.66 7.41 12.78
N VAL A 134 3.95 7.16 12.96
CA VAL A 134 5.02 8.07 12.55
C VAL A 134 5.01 8.25 11.02
N LYS A 135 4.98 7.16 10.25
CA LYS A 135 4.90 7.21 8.78
C LYS A 135 3.62 7.89 8.30
N LEU A 136 2.47 7.64 8.92
CA LEU A 136 1.22 8.32 8.55
C LEU A 136 1.29 9.84 8.79
N LYS A 137 1.92 10.27 9.88
CA LYS A 137 2.13 11.70 10.17
C LYS A 137 3.10 12.35 9.20
N SER A 138 4.07 11.62 8.64
CA SER A 138 4.99 12.18 7.65
C SER A 138 4.31 12.40 6.29
N VAL A 139 3.39 11.51 5.88
CA VAL A 139 2.55 11.70 4.68
C VAL A 139 1.75 13.00 4.76
N GLY A 140 1.19 13.35 5.92
CA GLY A 140 0.47 14.62 6.10
C GLY A 140 1.35 15.87 6.18
N LYS A 141 2.66 15.73 6.34
CA LYS A 141 3.62 16.85 6.45
C LYS A 141 4.29 17.21 5.13
N SER A 142 4.24 16.33 4.12
CA SER A 142 4.84 16.60 2.81
C SER A 142 4.17 17.74 2.04
N ASP A 143 2.95 18.14 2.43
CA ASP A 143 2.22 19.28 1.83
C ASP A 143 2.76 20.65 2.26
N ASN A 144 3.73 20.68 3.19
CA ASN A 144 4.38 21.92 3.64
C ASN A 144 5.54 22.31 2.71
N ALA A 145 5.96 21.41 1.83
CA ALA A 145 6.93 21.70 0.79
C ALA A 145 6.20 22.53 -0.27
N TRP A 146 6.32 23.86 -0.13
CA TRP A 146 6.17 24.89 -1.17
C TRP A 146 5.31 24.40 -2.34
N MET A 147 4.05 24.83 -2.40
CA MET A 147 3.37 24.91 -3.69
C MET A 147 4.31 25.72 -4.60
N VAL A 148 5.13 25.02 -5.40
CA VAL A 148 5.72 25.64 -6.58
C VAL A 148 4.48 25.85 -7.41
N VAL A 149 3.94 27.06 -7.33
CA VAL A 149 3.33 27.65 -8.51
C VAL A 149 4.44 27.56 -9.54
N GLN A 150 4.49 26.44 -10.26
CA GLN A 150 5.23 26.34 -11.49
C GLN A 150 4.56 27.40 -12.34
N THR A 151 5.11 28.61 -12.31
CA THR A 151 4.97 29.56 -13.40
C THR A 151 5.43 28.75 -14.59
N GLN A 152 4.47 28.16 -15.31
CA GLN A 152 4.74 27.34 -16.48
C GLN A 152 5.62 28.21 -17.37
N ASN A 153 6.89 27.83 -17.48
CA ASN A 153 7.74 28.51 -18.42
C ASN A 153 7.34 27.99 -19.80
N HIS A 154 6.43 28.72 -20.44
CA HIS A 154 5.90 28.42 -21.76
C HIS A 154 7.02 28.40 -22.83
N ASP A 155 8.23 28.87 -22.53
CA ASP A 155 9.37 28.81 -23.45
C ASP A 155 9.68 27.39 -23.92
N ALA A 156 9.53 26.38 -23.05
CA ALA A 156 9.80 24.98 -23.41
C ALA A 156 8.71 24.43 -24.35
N GLU A 157 7.45 24.77 -24.10
CA GLU A 157 6.32 24.41 -24.95
C GLU A 157 6.40 25.14 -26.30
N ASP A 158 6.73 26.43 -26.31
CA ASP A 158 6.96 27.23 -27.51
C ASP A 158 8.15 26.72 -28.33
N SER A 159 9.21 26.25 -27.67
CA SER A 159 10.36 25.64 -28.34
C SER A 159 9.99 24.32 -29.00
N LEU A 160 9.16 23.49 -28.35
CA LEU A 160 8.62 22.26 -28.93
C LEU A 160 7.66 22.53 -30.08
N LEU A 161 6.82 23.56 -29.98
CA LEU A 161 5.94 24.01 -31.05
C LEU A 161 6.74 24.47 -32.27
N LYS A 162 7.74 25.33 -32.10
CA LYS A 162 8.63 25.79 -33.18
C LYS A 162 9.39 24.64 -33.83
N TRP A 163 9.87 23.69 -33.04
CA TRP A 163 10.52 22.48 -33.55
C TRP A 163 9.55 21.61 -34.36
N GLY A 164 8.33 21.41 -33.88
CA GLY A 164 7.26 20.70 -34.59
C GLY A 164 6.85 21.38 -35.90
N GLU A 165 6.71 22.70 -35.90
CA GLU A 165 6.43 23.50 -37.10
C GLU A 165 7.54 23.37 -38.15
N HIS A 166 8.82 23.39 -37.72
CA HIS A 166 9.96 23.20 -38.61
C HIS A 166 9.96 21.82 -39.28
N LEU A 167 9.36 20.81 -38.63
CA LEU A 167 9.17 19.46 -39.15
C LEU A 167 7.82 19.26 -39.85
N GLY A 168 7.02 20.31 -40.03
CA GLY A 168 5.72 20.27 -40.69
C GLY A 168 4.59 19.63 -39.84
N ILE A 169 4.83 19.40 -38.55
CA ILE A 169 3.87 18.84 -37.61
C ILE A 169 3.04 19.98 -37.03
N LYS A 170 1.76 20.06 -37.40
CA LYS A 170 0.81 21.01 -36.80
C LYS A 170 0.37 20.53 -35.43
N SER A 171 0.50 21.38 -34.42
CA SER A 171 0.02 21.05 -33.08
C SER A 171 -1.52 21.05 -33.00
N ARG A 172 -2.09 20.30 -32.05
CA ARG A 172 -3.55 20.26 -31.81
C ARG A 172 -4.14 21.65 -31.51
N LEU A 173 -3.36 22.55 -30.91
CA LEU A 173 -3.75 23.95 -30.66
C LEU A 173 -3.88 24.75 -31.97
N GLN A 174 -2.95 24.60 -32.93
CA GLN A 174 -3.06 25.25 -34.24
C GLN A 174 -4.24 24.73 -35.07
N ILE A 175 -4.56 23.43 -34.95
CA ILE A 175 -5.76 22.86 -35.56
C ILE A 175 -7.01 23.55 -34.98
N ALA A 176 -7.12 23.66 -33.65
CA ALA A 176 -8.26 24.33 -33.00
C ALA A 176 -8.40 25.82 -33.39
N TRP A 177 -7.28 26.56 -33.52
CA TRP A 177 -7.30 27.95 -33.99
C TRP A 177 -7.69 28.09 -35.47
N SER A 178 -7.33 27.13 -36.32
CA SER A 178 -7.73 27.16 -37.74
C SER A 178 -9.22 26.89 -37.96
N TRP A 179 -9.84 26.09 -37.09
CA TRP A 179 -11.29 25.83 -37.12
C TRP A 179 -12.10 27.06 -36.71
N LYS A 180 -11.65 27.80 -35.69
CA LYS A 180 -12.36 29.00 -35.21
C LYS A 180 -12.39 30.16 -36.22
N ARG A 181 -11.47 30.18 -37.20
CA ARG A 181 -11.42 31.22 -38.24
C ARG A 181 -12.33 30.91 -39.45
N ASN A 182 -12.77 29.67 -39.63
CA ASN A 182 -13.67 29.27 -40.71
C ASN A 182 -15.16 29.37 -40.33
N ASP A 183 -15.48 29.62 -39.05
CA ASP A 183 -16.85 29.79 -38.56
C ASP A 183 -17.23 31.27 -38.30
N SER A 184 -16.45 32.21 -38.84
CA SER A 184 -16.79 33.64 -38.83
C SER A 184 -17.40 34.02 -40.19
N PHE A 185 -18.73 34.11 -40.24
CA PHE A 185 -19.49 34.66 -41.37
C PHE A 185 -19.10 36.11 -41.69
#